data_AF-A0A526UTH7-F1
#
_entry.id   AF-A0A526UTH7-F1
#
_cell.length_a   1.000
_cell.length_b   1.000
_cell.length_c   1.000
_cell.angle_alpha   90.00
_cell.angle_beta   90.00
_cell.angle_gamma   90.00
#
_symmetry.space_group_name_H-M   'P 1'
#
loop_
_entity.id
_entity.type
_entity.pdbx_description
1 polymer ?
#
loop_
_entity_poly.entity_id
_entity_poly.type
_entity_poly.pdbx_seq_one_letter_code
_entity_poly.pdbx_strand_id
1 'polypeptide(L)'
;MKTEPAALGHAIADESDSRVAARADTHLMRSLLVGIFLFMAIYALYFARAFFMPVILAFLLALTLTPIVRLLRRHGISEVISATLLVLLSICIFASVGYLLSGPIIDLINNTSSIGQQLAERLAQLRRPLEKIMQISHQIEQLTQTSQEPGIQRVAMAQSGILSAAASNILSAGTGLTIIFVMSLFLLASGTMFYEKIIQSFASLSEKKRALRVVYDVEREISHYLLTVTIINAGLGTVIALGLWALGMPNPLVWGAAAALLNFLPYVGALITIVLVTVMALISFDTIFYALLAPAFVILCDIVEG
;
A
#
# COMPACT_ATOMS: atom_id res chain seq x y z
N MET A 1 -72.34 26.49 -37.68
CA MET A 1 -71.56 25.58 -36.83
C MET A 1 -70.19 25.36 -37.48
N LYS A 2 -69.26 26.32 -37.31
CA LYS A 2 -67.92 26.26 -37.90
C LYS A 2 -67.01 27.20 -37.10
N THR A 3 -66.58 26.77 -35.93
CA THR A 3 -65.57 27.46 -35.12
C THR A 3 -64.50 26.45 -34.70
N GLU A 4 -63.25 26.88 -34.90
CA GLU A 4 -62.03 26.51 -34.17
C GLU A 4 -61.51 25.05 -34.18
N PRO A 5 -60.82 24.64 -35.25
CA PRO A 5 -59.78 23.62 -35.16
C PRO A 5 -58.36 24.20 -34.97
N ALA A 6 -58.12 25.48 -35.32
CA ALA A 6 -56.78 26.08 -35.34
C ALA A 6 -56.29 26.55 -33.96
N ALA A 7 -57.18 27.06 -33.10
CA ALA A 7 -56.82 27.50 -31.74
C ALA A 7 -56.43 26.32 -30.83
N LEU A 8 -57.11 25.17 -31.01
CA LEU A 8 -56.80 23.91 -30.31
C LEU A 8 -55.41 23.37 -30.68
N GLY A 9 -55.00 23.45 -31.95
CA GLY A 9 -53.68 22.97 -32.38
C GLY A 9 -52.51 23.77 -31.80
N HIS A 10 -52.68 25.08 -31.64
CA HIS A 10 -51.62 25.94 -31.11
C HIS A 10 -51.47 25.80 -29.57
N ALA A 11 -52.59 25.65 -28.86
CA ALA A 11 -52.59 25.40 -27.42
C ALA A 11 -51.95 24.04 -27.06
N ILE A 12 -52.18 23.00 -27.87
CA ILE A 12 -51.58 21.67 -27.66
C ILE A 12 -50.06 21.69 -27.92
N ALA A 13 -49.59 22.46 -28.90
CA ALA A 13 -48.17 22.61 -29.19
C ALA A 13 -47.42 23.30 -28.04
N ASP A 14 -47.97 24.41 -27.52
CA ASP A 14 -47.40 25.16 -26.40
C ASP A 14 -47.39 24.36 -25.09
N GLU A 15 -48.43 23.55 -24.85
CA GLU A 15 -48.48 22.62 -23.71
C GLU A 15 -47.48 21.46 -23.85
N SER A 16 -47.13 21.06 -25.08
CA SER A 16 -46.14 20.01 -25.33
C SER A 16 -44.70 20.50 -25.14
N ASP A 17 -44.37 21.70 -25.63
CA ASP A 17 -43.04 22.29 -25.50
C ASP A 17 -42.72 22.67 -24.05
N SER A 18 -43.69 23.20 -23.31
CA SER A 18 -43.55 23.49 -21.87
C SER A 18 -43.33 22.24 -21.02
N ARG A 19 -43.97 21.10 -21.35
CA ARG A 19 -43.75 19.82 -20.67
C ARG A 19 -42.38 19.21 -20.96
N VAL A 20 -41.83 19.43 -22.17
CA VAL A 20 -40.48 18.97 -22.54
C VAL A 20 -39.41 19.79 -21.81
N ALA A 21 -39.56 21.12 -21.76
CA ALA A 21 -38.66 22.01 -21.02
C ALA A 21 -38.65 21.69 -19.50
N ALA A 22 -39.82 21.53 -18.88
CA ALA A 22 -39.92 21.22 -17.45
C ALA A 22 -39.30 19.86 -17.07
N ARG A 23 -39.37 18.86 -17.97
CA ARG A 23 -38.69 17.56 -17.79
C ARG A 23 -37.18 17.70 -17.92
N ALA A 24 -36.69 18.47 -18.89
CA ALA A 24 -35.26 18.72 -19.05
C ALA A 24 -34.65 19.40 -17.80
N ASP A 25 -35.36 20.37 -17.23
CA ASP A 25 -34.94 21.08 -16.01
C ASP A 25 -34.91 20.17 -14.77
N THR A 26 -35.88 19.25 -14.63
CA THR A 26 -35.87 18.28 -13.52
C THR A 26 -34.73 17.26 -13.66
N HIS A 27 -34.41 16.82 -14.89
CA HIS A 27 -33.28 15.93 -15.12
C HIS A 27 -31.93 16.63 -14.87
N LEU A 28 -31.78 17.89 -15.29
CA LEU A 28 -30.59 18.71 -15.01
C LEU A 28 -30.43 18.97 -13.51
N MET A 29 -31.50 19.39 -12.83
CA MET A 29 -31.47 19.66 -11.39
C MET A 29 -31.18 18.38 -10.59
N ARG A 30 -31.75 17.23 -10.97
CA ARG A 30 -31.42 15.94 -10.35
C ARG A 30 -29.95 15.57 -10.58
N SER A 31 -29.42 15.77 -11.78
CA SER A 31 -28.03 15.49 -12.09
C SER A 31 -27.07 16.40 -11.31
N LEU A 32 -27.39 17.69 -11.18
CA LEU A 32 -26.62 18.63 -10.37
C LEU A 32 -26.66 18.28 -8.89
N LEU A 33 -27.83 17.92 -8.35
CA LEU A 33 -27.97 17.49 -6.96
C LEU A 33 -27.19 16.20 -6.68
N VAL A 34 -27.24 15.22 -7.59
CA VAL A 34 -26.43 13.99 -7.49
C VAL A 34 -24.94 14.32 -7.58
N GLY A 35 -24.55 15.25 -8.46
CA GLY A 35 -23.17 15.71 -8.58
C GLY A 35 -22.65 16.39 -7.31
N ILE A 36 -23.42 17.31 -6.73
CA ILE A 36 -23.10 17.97 -5.46
C ILE A 36 -23.04 16.96 -4.32
N PHE A 37 -24.01 16.03 -4.26
CA PHE A 37 -24.02 14.97 -3.26
C PHE A 37 -22.78 14.08 -3.36
N LEU A 38 -22.40 13.65 -4.56
CA LEU A 38 -21.20 12.86 -4.80
C LEU A 38 -19.93 13.62 -4.39
N PHE A 39 -19.83 14.89 -4.76
CA PHE A 39 -18.70 15.73 -4.39
C PHE A 39 -18.59 15.89 -2.87
N MET A 40 -19.71 16.17 -2.20
CA MET A 40 -19.78 16.31 -0.75
C MET A 40 -19.49 14.99 -0.04
N ALA A 41 -19.94 13.86 -0.59
CA ALA A 41 -19.64 12.53 -0.06
C ALA A 41 -18.15 12.19 -0.17
N ILE A 42 -17.52 12.47 -1.32
CA ILE A 42 -16.06 12.29 -1.51
C ILE A 42 -15.29 13.20 -0.54
N TYR A 43 -15.71 14.45 -0.38
CA TYR A 43 -15.09 15.39 0.55
C TYR A 43 -15.23 14.94 2.01
N ALA A 44 -16.42 14.47 2.41
CA ALA A 44 -16.66 13.91 3.73
C ALA A 44 -15.77 12.68 3.99
N LEU A 45 -15.62 11.81 2.98
CA LEU A 45 -14.75 10.63 3.08
C LEU A 45 -13.27 11.03 3.19
N TYR A 46 -12.84 12.04 2.43
CA TYR A 46 -11.49 12.59 2.54
C TYR A 46 -11.22 13.15 3.94
N PHE A 47 -12.17 13.89 4.50
CA PHE A 47 -12.07 14.43 5.86
C PHE A 47 -12.04 13.31 6.91
N ALA A 48 -12.90 12.31 6.76
CA ALA A 48 -13.01 11.17 7.66
C ALA A 48 -11.95 10.07 7.44
N ARG A 49 -11.03 10.24 6.49
CA ARG A 49 -10.00 9.22 6.15
C ARG A 49 -9.20 8.76 7.37
N ALA A 50 -8.91 9.66 8.30
CA ALA A 50 -8.14 9.33 9.51
C ALA A 50 -8.85 8.29 10.38
N PHE A 51 -10.18 8.26 10.35
CA PHE A 51 -11.00 7.25 11.02
C PHE A 51 -11.23 6.01 10.13
N PHE A 52 -11.56 6.20 8.85
CA PHE A 52 -11.87 5.09 7.95
C PHE A 52 -10.66 4.21 7.61
N MET A 53 -9.44 4.78 7.52
CA MET A 53 -8.24 4.02 7.14
C MET A 53 -7.96 2.86 8.12
N PRO A 54 -7.87 3.07 9.46
CA PRO A 54 -7.73 1.97 10.41
C PRO A 54 -8.88 0.95 10.35
N VAL A 55 -10.12 1.41 10.15
CA VAL A 55 -11.30 0.52 10.07
C VAL A 55 -11.24 -0.39 8.84
N ILE A 56 -10.88 0.17 7.69
CA ILE A 56 -10.72 -0.59 6.44
C ILE A 56 -9.56 -1.59 6.59
N LEU A 57 -8.42 -1.16 7.12
CA LEU A 57 -7.28 -2.07 7.36
C LEU A 57 -7.62 -3.18 8.35
N ALA A 58 -8.33 -2.86 9.42
CA ALA A 58 -8.82 -3.84 10.39
C ALA A 58 -9.79 -4.85 9.75
N PHE A 59 -10.65 -4.37 8.86
CA PHE A 59 -11.57 -5.23 8.11
C PHE A 59 -10.80 -6.14 7.15
N LEU A 60 -9.85 -5.62 6.39
CA LEU A 60 -8.98 -6.43 5.52
C LEU A 60 -8.21 -7.48 6.32
N LEU A 61 -7.59 -7.09 7.45
CA LEU A 61 -6.89 -8.02 8.33
C LEU A 61 -7.83 -9.10 8.89
N ALA A 62 -9.03 -8.71 9.32
CA ALA A 62 -10.05 -9.65 9.79
C ALA A 62 -10.47 -10.62 8.67
N LEU A 63 -10.67 -10.16 7.44
CA LEU A 63 -10.98 -11.02 6.30
C LEU A 63 -9.83 -12.00 5.99
N THR A 64 -8.58 -11.55 6.01
CA THR A 64 -7.41 -12.42 5.84
C THR A 64 -7.34 -13.52 6.90
N LEU A 65 -7.68 -13.19 8.16
CA LEU A 65 -7.64 -14.13 9.29
C LEU A 65 -8.90 -15.00 9.41
N THR A 66 -10.04 -14.57 8.84
CA THR A 66 -11.32 -15.29 8.87
C THR A 66 -11.24 -16.75 8.40
N PRO A 67 -10.61 -17.10 7.26
CA PRO A 67 -10.49 -18.49 6.84
C PRO A 67 -9.73 -19.34 7.87
N ILE A 68 -8.72 -18.77 8.55
CA ILE A 68 -7.96 -19.44 9.60
C ILE A 68 -8.83 -19.63 10.86
N VAL A 69 -9.60 -18.61 11.26
CA VAL A 69 -10.58 -18.73 12.37
C VAL A 69 -11.61 -19.81 12.07
N ARG A 70 -12.14 -19.86 10.84
CA ARG A 70 -13.11 -20.89 10.43
C ARG A 70 -12.50 -22.30 10.50
N LEU A 71 -11.23 -22.45 10.15
CA LEU A 71 -10.51 -23.71 10.26
C LEU A 71 -10.33 -24.15 11.73
N LEU A 72 -9.93 -23.22 12.62
CA LEU A 72 -9.80 -23.49 14.06
C LEU A 72 -11.15 -23.81 14.72
N ARG A 73 -12.22 -23.12 14.29
CA ARG A 73 -13.59 -23.41 14.74
C ARG A 73 -14.05 -24.81 14.36
N ARG A 74 -13.66 -25.32 13.18
CA ARG A 74 -13.93 -26.72 12.78
C ARG A 74 -13.23 -27.73 13.69
N HIS A 75 -12.16 -27.35 14.38
CA HIS A 75 -11.45 -28.18 15.37
C HIS A 75 -12.00 -28.00 16.80
N GLY A 76 -13.10 -27.28 16.99
CA GLY A 76 -13.78 -27.13 18.29
C GLY A 76 -13.34 -25.93 19.13
N ILE A 77 -12.46 -25.06 18.62
CA ILE A 77 -12.03 -23.84 19.33
C ILE A 77 -13.09 -22.75 19.13
N SER A 78 -13.44 -22.01 20.18
CA SER A 78 -14.43 -20.93 20.08
C SER A 78 -13.91 -19.78 19.20
N GLU A 79 -14.84 -19.03 18.60
CA GLU A 79 -14.54 -17.92 17.69
C GLU A 79 -13.74 -16.82 18.38
N VAL A 80 -14.10 -16.48 19.63
CA VAL A 80 -13.39 -15.46 20.44
C VAL A 80 -11.97 -15.88 20.77
N ILE A 81 -11.74 -17.16 21.12
CA ILE A 81 -10.39 -17.68 21.44
C ILE A 81 -9.53 -17.67 20.18
N SER A 82 -10.08 -18.17 19.06
CA SER A 82 -9.38 -18.19 17.77
C SER A 82 -8.99 -16.79 17.31
N ALA A 83 -9.93 -15.84 17.39
CA ALA A 83 -9.70 -14.45 17.06
C ALA A 83 -8.61 -13.82 17.94
N THR A 84 -8.70 -14.00 19.26
CA THR A 84 -7.73 -13.47 20.22
C THR A 84 -6.33 -14.02 19.96
N LEU A 85 -6.21 -15.34 19.75
CA LEU A 85 -4.94 -15.99 19.49
C LEU A 85 -4.29 -15.49 18.19
N LEU A 86 -5.05 -15.38 17.11
CA LEU A 86 -4.54 -14.95 15.81
C LEU A 86 -4.18 -13.46 15.78
N VAL A 87 -4.96 -12.61 16.44
CA VAL A 87 -4.61 -11.19 16.57
C VAL A 87 -3.36 -11.03 17.42
N LEU A 88 -3.24 -11.77 18.54
CA LEU A 88 -2.03 -11.73 19.36
C LEU A 88 -0.80 -12.22 18.59
N LEU A 89 -0.94 -13.31 17.83
CA LEU A 89 0.11 -13.81 16.94
C LEU A 89 0.51 -12.76 15.90
N SER A 90 -0.46 -12.08 15.30
CA SER A 90 -0.20 -11.01 14.34
C SER A 90 0.54 -9.84 15.00
N ILE A 91 0.10 -9.40 16.19
CA ILE A 91 0.81 -8.37 16.98
C ILE A 91 2.26 -8.79 17.23
N CYS A 92 2.50 -10.04 17.64
CA CYS A 92 3.85 -10.56 17.84
C CYS A 92 4.68 -10.51 16.55
N ILE A 93 4.14 -10.97 15.42
CA ILE A 93 4.84 -10.92 14.12
C ILE A 93 5.19 -9.48 13.75
N PHE A 94 4.22 -8.56 13.79
CA PHE A 94 4.45 -7.16 13.44
C PHE A 94 5.41 -6.47 14.42
N ALA A 95 5.33 -6.77 15.72
CA ALA A 95 6.25 -6.24 16.73
C ALA A 95 7.67 -6.79 16.54
N SER A 96 7.83 -8.08 16.25
CA SER A 96 9.12 -8.68 15.92
C SER A 96 9.72 -8.04 14.68
N VAL A 97 8.96 -7.93 13.60
CA VAL A 97 9.42 -7.28 12.36
C VAL A 97 9.80 -5.82 12.64
N GLY A 98 8.97 -5.04 13.33
CA GLY A 98 9.27 -3.67 13.71
C GLY A 98 10.53 -3.53 14.58
N TYR A 99 10.72 -4.43 15.54
CA TYR A 99 11.92 -4.46 16.38
C TYR A 99 13.17 -4.79 15.57
N LEU A 100 13.13 -5.80 14.70
CA LEU A 100 14.28 -6.16 13.87
C LEU A 100 14.59 -5.09 12.81
N LEU A 101 13.58 -4.36 12.29
CA LEU A 101 13.79 -3.20 11.40
C LEU A 101 14.42 -2.00 12.12
N SER A 102 14.21 -1.86 13.43
CA SER A 102 14.69 -0.68 14.17
C SER A 102 16.20 -0.53 14.10
N GLY A 103 16.97 -1.63 14.15
CA GLY A 103 18.43 -1.62 14.05
C GLY A 103 18.94 -1.00 12.74
N PRO A 104 18.64 -1.62 11.57
CA PRO A 104 19.05 -1.08 10.27
C PRO A 104 18.58 0.36 10.02
N ILE A 105 17.36 0.71 10.48
CA ILE A 105 16.83 2.08 10.34
C ILE A 105 17.62 3.06 11.21
N ILE A 106 17.89 2.72 12.47
CA ILE A 106 18.67 3.57 13.39
C ILE A 106 20.10 3.74 12.88
N ASP A 107 20.72 2.68 12.36
CA ASP A 107 22.05 2.74 11.77
C ASP A 107 22.08 3.64 10.53
N LEU A 108 21.04 3.57 9.69
CA LEU A 108 20.89 4.46 8.55
C LEU A 108 20.74 5.92 9.00
N ILE A 109 19.93 6.17 10.04
CA ILE A 109 19.71 7.50 10.61
C ILE A 109 21.02 8.07 11.17
N ASN A 110 21.73 7.31 12.01
CA ASN A 110 22.91 7.80 12.71
C ASN A 110 24.15 7.92 11.81
N ASN A 111 24.27 7.10 10.77
CA ASN A 111 25.41 7.10 9.86
C ASN A 111 25.16 7.88 8.55
N THR A 112 24.06 8.65 8.45
CA THR A 112 23.69 9.38 7.22
C THR A 112 24.85 10.22 6.63
N SER A 113 25.63 10.89 7.48
CA SER A 113 26.75 11.74 7.07
C SER A 113 27.93 10.95 6.46
N SER A 114 28.22 9.75 6.99
CA SER A 114 29.29 8.89 6.53
C SER A 114 28.87 8.05 5.33
N ILE A 115 27.59 7.63 5.25
CA ILE A 115 27.04 6.92 4.10
C ILE A 115 27.13 7.79 2.84
N GLY A 116 26.78 9.08 2.91
CA GLY A 116 26.89 9.98 1.77
C GLY A 116 28.33 10.13 1.25
N GLN A 117 29.32 10.16 2.15
CA GLN A 117 30.73 10.24 1.79
C GLN A 117 31.26 8.93 1.22
N GLN A 118 30.93 7.80 1.84
CA GLN A 118 31.31 6.47 1.36
C GLN A 118 30.68 6.19 -0.01
N LEU A 119 29.41 6.53 -0.21
CA LEU A 119 28.74 6.36 -1.50
C LEU A 119 29.39 7.24 -2.57
N ALA A 120 29.73 8.49 -2.25
CA ALA A 120 30.43 9.38 -3.18
C ALA A 120 31.83 8.85 -3.57
N GLU A 121 32.59 8.31 -2.62
CA GLU A 121 33.90 7.70 -2.88
C GLU A 121 33.79 6.42 -3.71
N ARG A 122 32.80 5.56 -3.43
CA ARG A 122 32.53 4.33 -4.18
C ARG A 122 32.06 4.63 -5.60
N LEU A 123 31.19 5.63 -5.80
CA LEU A 123 30.82 6.11 -7.15
C LEU A 123 32.02 6.74 -7.88
N ALA A 124 32.91 7.44 -7.18
CA ALA A 124 34.13 7.98 -7.78
C ALA A 124 35.10 6.88 -8.22
N GLN A 125 35.16 5.75 -7.51
CA GLN A 125 35.92 4.57 -7.94
C GLN A 125 35.33 3.92 -9.20
N LEU A 126 34.02 4.02 -9.42
CA LEU A 126 33.36 3.55 -10.64
C LEU A 126 33.58 4.50 -11.85
N ARG A 127 33.83 5.79 -11.59
CA ARG A 127 34.18 6.77 -12.62
C ARG A 127 35.59 6.57 -13.18
N ARG A 128 36.56 6.10 -12.37
CA ARG A 128 37.96 5.93 -12.83
C ARG A 128 38.14 4.90 -13.97
N PRO A 129 37.46 3.74 -14.00
CA PRO A 129 37.46 2.84 -15.15
C PRO A 129 36.78 3.44 -16.39
N LEU A 130 35.68 4.19 -16.21
CA LEU A 130 34.98 4.88 -17.30
C LEU A 130 35.84 5.99 -17.91
N GLU A 131 36.60 6.73 -17.09
CA GLU A 131 37.61 7.70 -17.54
C GLU A 131 38.75 7.03 -18.30
N LYS A 132 39.19 5.83 -17.91
CA LYS A 132 40.18 5.05 -18.68
C LYS A 132 39.64 4.59 -20.04
N ILE A 133 38.35 4.27 -20.13
CA ILE A 133 37.70 3.93 -21.41
C ILE A 133 37.52 5.19 -22.28
N MET A 134 37.20 6.34 -21.68
CA MET A 134 37.15 7.63 -22.38
C MET A 134 38.53 8.17 -22.79
N GLN A 135 39.60 7.82 -22.07
CA GLN A 135 40.99 8.14 -22.44
C GLN A 135 41.49 7.32 -23.64
N ILE A 136 40.93 6.14 -23.89
CA ILE A 136 41.21 5.37 -25.11
C ILE A 136 40.54 6.03 -26.33
N SER A 137 39.40 6.70 -26.14
CA SER A 137 38.76 7.50 -27.20
C SER A 137 39.34 8.91 -27.41
N HIS A 138 40.13 9.45 -26.46
CA HIS A 138 40.67 10.81 -26.52
C HIS A 138 42.19 10.92 -26.79
N GLN A 139 42.77 9.93 -27.49
CA GLN A 139 44.02 10.18 -28.23
C GLN A 139 43.84 11.13 -29.45
N ILE A 140 42.62 11.63 -29.66
CA ILE A 140 42.31 12.75 -30.56
C ILE A 140 41.66 13.86 -29.73
N GLU A 141 42.47 14.63 -29.01
CA GLU A 141 42.31 16.06 -28.73
C GLU A 141 43.29 16.43 -27.61
N GLN A 142 44.55 16.59 -28.02
CA GLN A 142 45.44 17.46 -27.28
C GLN A 142 44.90 18.89 -27.38
N LEU A 143 45.07 19.63 -26.28
CA LEU A 143 44.69 21.03 -26.05
C LEU A 143 43.28 21.21 -25.45
N THR A 144 43.20 21.17 -24.12
CA THR A 144 42.83 22.36 -23.34
C THR A 144 43.19 22.12 -21.88
N GLN A 145 44.31 22.70 -21.45
CA GLN A 145 44.53 23.02 -20.05
C GLN A 145 43.62 24.19 -19.69
N THR A 146 42.87 24.10 -18.59
CA THR A 146 42.88 25.10 -17.52
C THR A 146 42.21 24.52 -16.28
N SER A 147 42.90 24.74 -15.17
CA SER A 147 42.60 24.35 -13.80
C SER A 147 41.32 24.97 -13.22
N GLN A 148 40.56 24.14 -12.51
CA GLN A 148 40.13 24.33 -11.11
C GLN A 148 39.39 25.63 -10.70
N GLU A 149 38.11 25.48 -10.36
CA GLU A 149 37.52 26.05 -9.14
C GLU A 149 36.47 25.07 -8.55
N PRO A 150 36.41 24.89 -7.20
CA PRO A 150 35.52 23.94 -6.55
C PRO A 150 34.16 24.58 -6.23
N GLY A 151 33.20 24.45 -7.13
CA GLY A 151 31.80 24.77 -6.87
C GLY A 151 31.05 23.61 -6.21
N ILE A 152 31.45 23.18 -5.01
CA ILE A 152 30.59 22.28 -4.22
C ILE A 152 29.54 23.15 -3.53
N GLN A 153 28.50 23.52 -4.28
CA GLN A 153 27.25 23.93 -3.68
C GLN A 153 26.65 22.67 -3.04
N ARG A 154 27.03 22.42 -1.78
CA ARG A 154 26.37 21.44 -0.93
C ARG A 154 24.92 21.89 -0.81
N VAL A 155 24.04 21.25 -1.58
CA VAL A 155 22.60 21.24 -1.32
C VAL A 155 22.39 20.37 -0.07
N ALA A 156 22.90 20.85 1.06
CA ALA A 156 22.65 20.33 2.39
C ALA A 156 21.49 21.13 2.99
N MET A 157 20.35 21.15 2.30
CA MET A 157 19.12 21.74 2.80
C MET A 157 17.93 20.93 2.26
N ALA A 158 17.77 19.71 2.79
CA ALA A 158 16.51 18.96 2.78
C ALA A 158 16.51 17.74 3.72
N GLN A 159 17.65 17.30 4.28
CA GLN A 159 17.71 16.03 5.02
C GLN A 159 17.02 16.04 6.40
N SER A 160 17.00 17.16 7.12
CA SER A 160 16.47 17.19 8.49
C SER A 160 14.94 17.07 8.58
N GLY A 161 14.20 17.43 7.52
CA GLY A 161 12.73 17.35 7.49
C GLY A 161 12.18 15.96 7.20
N ILE A 162 12.78 15.23 6.24
CA ILE A 162 12.31 13.89 5.84
C ILE A 162 12.60 12.87 6.93
N LEU A 163 13.77 12.97 7.58
CA LEU A 163 14.22 12.03 8.61
C LEU A 163 13.45 12.20 9.93
N SER A 164 13.19 13.46 10.34
CA SER A 164 12.34 13.74 11.51
C SER A 164 10.88 13.36 11.28
N ALA A 165 10.37 13.59 10.06
CA ALA A 165 9.04 13.13 9.65
C ALA A 165 8.93 11.59 9.68
N ALA A 166 9.95 10.87 9.20
CA ALA A 166 9.99 9.42 9.26
C ALA A 166 9.96 8.89 10.71
N ALA A 167 10.76 9.48 11.61
CA ALA A 167 10.78 9.11 13.02
C ALA A 167 9.45 9.40 13.75
N SER A 168 8.82 10.56 13.51
CA SER A 168 7.51 10.86 14.07
C SER A 168 6.41 9.95 13.51
N ASN A 169 6.52 9.58 12.23
CA ASN A 169 5.58 8.67 11.58
C ASN A 169 5.66 7.26 12.19
N ILE A 170 6.85 6.76 12.52
CA ILE A 170 7.03 5.44 13.17
C ILE A 170 6.33 5.40 14.55
N LEU A 171 6.48 6.45 15.37
CA LEU A 171 5.84 6.49 16.69
C LEU A 171 4.31 6.57 16.58
N SER A 172 3.80 7.37 15.65
CA SER A 172 2.36 7.46 15.36
C SER A 172 1.78 6.19 14.74
N ALA A 173 2.60 5.42 14.00
CA ALA A 173 2.20 4.15 13.42
C ALA A 173 1.85 3.11 14.49
N GLY A 174 2.50 3.13 15.66
CA GLY A 174 2.18 2.22 16.76
C GLY A 174 0.74 2.37 17.28
N THR A 175 0.27 3.62 17.43
CA THR A 175 -1.12 3.91 17.82
C THR A 175 -2.09 3.44 16.75
N GLY A 176 -1.80 3.73 15.46
CA GLY A 176 -2.61 3.26 14.34
C GLY A 176 -2.71 1.74 14.27
N LEU A 177 -1.58 1.04 14.44
CA LEU A 177 -1.52 -0.42 14.47
C LEU A 177 -2.35 -1.00 15.62
N THR A 178 -2.28 -0.38 16.79
CA THR A 178 -3.07 -0.79 17.96
C THR A 178 -4.57 -0.70 17.67
N ILE A 179 -5.02 0.40 17.07
CA ILE A 179 -6.42 0.58 16.67
C ILE A 179 -6.82 -0.48 15.64
N ILE A 180 -5.98 -0.74 14.63
CA ILE A 180 -6.23 -1.77 13.60
C ILE A 180 -6.40 -3.15 14.25
N PHE A 181 -5.50 -3.54 15.15
CA PHE A 181 -5.58 -4.84 15.82
C PHE A 181 -6.79 -4.96 16.75
N VAL A 182 -7.11 -3.92 17.52
CA VAL A 182 -8.29 -3.91 18.40
C VAL A 182 -9.58 -3.99 17.58
N MET A 183 -9.68 -3.24 16.49
CA MET A 183 -10.83 -3.30 15.58
C MET A 183 -10.93 -4.65 14.89
N SER A 184 -9.81 -5.21 14.42
CA SER A 184 -9.76 -6.53 13.81
C SER A 184 -10.21 -7.61 14.81
N LEU A 185 -9.78 -7.52 16.07
CA LEU A 185 -10.23 -8.41 17.14
C LEU A 185 -11.74 -8.33 17.32
N PHE A 186 -12.31 -7.12 17.42
CA PHE A 186 -13.75 -6.94 17.56
C PHE A 186 -14.53 -7.48 16.37
N LEU A 187 -14.08 -7.20 15.15
CA LEU A 187 -14.69 -7.69 13.91
C LEU A 187 -14.68 -9.21 13.85
N LEU A 188 -13.55 -9.82 14.17
CA LEU A 188 -13.34 -11.26 14.10
C LEU A 188 -14.05 -12.01 15.24
N ALA A 189 -14.05 -11.46 16.46
CA ALA A 189 -14.76 -12.03 17.61
C ALA A 189 -16.28 -11.88 17.50
N SER A 190 -16.78 -10.88 16.78
CA SER A 190 -18.22 -10.68 16.54
C SER A 190 -18.80 -11.66 15.52
N GLY A 191 -17.95 -12.31 14.73
CA GLY A 191 -18.33 -13.35 13.77
C GLY A 191 -19.45 -12.90 12.84
N THR A 192 -20.62 -13.54 12.97
CA THR A 192 -21.77 -13.34 12.09
C THR A 192 -22.71 -12.23 12.56
N MET A 193 -22.52 -11.70 13.76
CA MET A 193 -23.45 -10.76 14.43
C MET A 193 -23.66 -9.46 13.65
N PHE A 194 -22.59 -8.92 13.03
CA PHE A 194 -22.70 -7.70 12.22
C PHE A 194 -23.58 -7.92 11.00
N TYR A 195 -23.37 -9.04 10.29
CA TYR A 195 -24.16 -9.38 9.11
C TYR A 195 -25.63 -9.60 9.47
N GLU A 196 -25.90 -10.33 10.56
CA GLU A 196 -27.25 -10.60 11.04
C GLU A 196 -28.01 -9.31 11.35
N LYS A 197 -27.36 -8.33 12.00
CA LYS A 197 -27.98 -7.03 12.31
C LYS A 197 -28.28 -6.20 11.06
N ILE A 198 -27.37 -6.17 10.09
CA ILE A 198 -27.62 -5.50 8.80
C ILE A 198 -28.83 -6.13 8.11
N ILE A 199 -28.91 -7.46 8.13
CA ILE A 199 -29.96 -8.22 7.44
C ILE A 199 -31.32 -8.11 8.14
N GLN A 200 -31.34 -7.92 9.46
CA GLN A 200 -32.58 -7.69 10.20
C GLN A 200 -33.37 -6.45 9.73
N SER A 201 -32.71 -5.47 9.08
CA SER A 201 -33.35 -4.26 8.55
C SER A 201 -34.22 -4.49 7.30
N PHE A 202 -34.07 -5.62 6.61
CA PHE A 202 -34.88 -5.94 5.43
C PHE A 202 -36.29 -6.41 5.81
N ALA A 203 -37.28 -6.06 4.98
CA ALA A 203 -38.69 -6.31 5.30
C ALA A 203 -39.11 -7.78 5.08
N SER A 204 -38.61 -8.42 4.01
CA SER A 204 -39.02 -9.78 3.65
C SER A 204 -37.94 -10.84 3.91
N LEU A 205 -38.36 -12.09 4.21
CA LEU A 205 -37.45 -13.22 4.45
C LEU A 205 -36.65 -13.60 3.18
N SER A 206 -37.24 -13.42 2.00
CA SER A 206 -36.58 -13.67 0.72
C SER A 206 -35.43 -12.68 0.49
N GLU A 207 -35.63 -11.40 0.77
CA GLU A 207 -34.59 -10.37 0.74
C GLU A 207 -33.49 -10.66 1.76
N LYS A 208 -33.86 -11.05 2.99
CA LYS A 208 -32.89 -11.41 4.03
C LYS A 208 -31.97 -12.54 3.60
N LYS A 209 -32.53 -13.62 3.06
CA LYS A 209 -31.76 -14.78 2.59
C LYS A 209 -30.87 -14.43 1.40
N ARG A 210 -31.36 -13.59 0.47
CA ARG A 210 -30.59 -13.13 -0.68
C ARG A 210 -29.43 -12.23 -0.24
N ALA A 211 -29.68 -11.26 0.63
CA ALA A 211 -28.66 -10.36 1.17
C ALA A 211 -27.59 -11.14 1.94
N LEU A 212 -27.99 -12.08 2.82
CA LEU A 212 -27.08 -12.95 3.56
C LEU A 212 -26.14 -13.70 2.61
N ARG A 213 -26.70 -14.34 1.58
CA ARG A 213 -25.91 -15.10 0.62
C ARG A 213 -24.88 -14.22 -0.08
N VAL A 214 -25.31 -13.07 -0.61
CA VAL A 214 -24.40 -12.15 -1.31
C VAL A 214 -23.26 -11.69 -0.42
N VAL A 215 -23.55 -11.32 0.83
CA VAL A 215 -22.54 -10.86 1.78
C VAL A 215 -21.53 -11.96 2.10
N TYR A 216 -22.00 -13.20 2.34
CA TYR A 216 -21.13 -14.34 2.59
C TYR A 216 -20.30 -14.75 1.37
N ASP A 217 -20.88 -14.67 0.17
CA ASP A 217 -20.16 -14.99 -1.07
C ASP A 217 -19.04 -13.97 -1.31
N VAL A 218 -19.34 -12.68 -1.14
CA VAL A 218 -18.34 -11.59 -1.26
C VAL A 218 -17.27 -11.71 -0.18
N GLU A 219 -17.66 -11.91 1.08
CA GLU A 219 -16.72 -12.11 2.18
C GLU A 219 -15.79 -13.29 1.89
N ARG A 220 -16.35 -14.43 1.48
CA ARG A 220 -15.58 -15.63 1.21
C ARG A 220 -14.61 -15.43 0.05
N GLU A 221 -15.04 -14.77 -1.03
CA GLU A 221 -14.19 -14.53 -2.19
C GLU A 221 -13.01 -13.60 -1.83
N ILE A 222 -13.30 -12.50 -1.13
CA ILE A 222 -12.26 -11.55 -0.69
C ILE A 222 -11.31 -12.22 0.32
N SER A 223 -11.85 -12.94 1.29
CA SER A 223 -11.05 -13.66 2.30
C SER A 223 -10.09 -14.68 1.67
N HIS A 224 -10.53 -15.44 0.65
CA HIS A 224 -9.66 -16.38 -0.06
C HIS A 224 -8.59 -15.64 -0.85
N TYR A 225 -8.97 -14.61 -1.61
CA TYR A 225 -8.01 -13.79 -2.34
C TYR A 225 -6.93 -13.20 -1.42
N LEU A 226 -7.33 -12.56 -0.31
CA LEU A 226 -6.39 -11.95 0.64
C LEU A 226 -5.49 -12.98 1.33
N LEU A 227 -6.02 -14.16 1.68
CA LEU A 227 -5.21 -15.24 2.23
C LEU A 227 -4.21 -15.77 1.19
N THR A 228 -4.62 -15.96 -0.06
CA THR A 228 -3.72 -16.35 -1.15
C THR A 228 -2.59 -15.34 -1.32
N VAL A 229 -2.91 -14.04 -1.39
CA VAL A 229 -1.91 -12.97 -1.49
C VAL A 229 -0.96 -13.00 -0.28
N THR A 230 -1.48 -13.21 0.92
CA THR A 230 -0.65 -13.28 2.14
C THR A 230 0.31 -14.48 2.11
N ILE A 231 -0.14 -15.64 1.64
CA ILE A 231 0.70 -16.84 1.50
C ILE A 231 1.77 -16.63 0.42
N ILE A 232 1.41 -16.07 -0.73
CA ILE A 232 2.35 -15.77 -1.81
C ILE A 232 3.42 -14.77 -1.30
N ASN A 233 3.00 -13.66 -0.70
CA ASN A 233 3.91 -12.65 -0.16
C ASN A 233 4.82 -13.20 0.96
N ALA A 234 4.28 -14.07 1.84
CA ALA A 234 5.09 -14.73 2.86
C ALA A 234 6.12 -15.70 2.24
N GLY A 235 5.73 -16.44 1.20
CA GLY A 235 6.63 -17.30 0.43
C GLY A 235 7.73 -16.52 -0.26
N LEU A 236 7.37 -15.45 -0.98
CA LEU A 236 8.31 -14.52 -1.62
C LEU A 236 9.29 -13.95 -0.60
N GLY A 237 8.79 -13.40 0.51
CA GLY A 237 9.64 -12.84 1.56
C GLY A 237 10.59 -13.87 2.17
N THR A 238 10.15 -15.13 2.29
CA THR A 238 11.00 -16.23 2.75
C THR A 238 12.10 -16.53 1.73
N VAL A 239 11.78 -16.60 0.44
CA VAL A 239 12.76 -16.81 -0.64
C VAL A 239 13.77 -15.67 -0.68
N ILE A 240 13.31 -14.42 -0.58
CA ILE A 240 14.16 -13.23 -0.49
C ILE A 240 15.07 -13.31 0.73
N ALA A 241 14.54 -13.61 1.91
CA ALA A 241 15.36 -13.76 3.12
C ALA A 241 16.43 -14.85 2.97
N LEU A 242 16.09 -16.02 2.43
CA LEU A 242 17.04 -17.11 2.23
C LEU A 242 18.11 -16.77 1.19
N GLY A 243 17.73 -16.13 0.09
CA GLY A 243 18.68 -15.70 -0.93
C GLY A 243 19.64 -14.62 -0.42
N LEU A 244 19.13 -13.63 0.31
CA LEU A 244 19.96 -12.60 0.94
C LEU A 244 20.87 -13.18 2.03
N TRP A 245 20.39 -14.19 2.78
CA TRP A 245 21.21 -14.93 3.73
C TRP A 245 22.35 -15.68 3.02
N ALA A 246 22.07 -16.35 1.90
CA ALA A 246 23.07 -17.05 1.10
C ALA A 246 24.12 -16.10 0.50
N LEU A 247 23.75 -14.85 0.21
CA LEU A 247 24.66 -13.79 -0.24
C LEU A 247 25.50 -13.18 0.90
N GLY A 248 25.22 -13.53 2.17
CA GLY A 248 25.91 -12.99 3.33
C GLY A 248 25.42 -11.59 3.75
N MET A 249 24.21 -11.19 3.34
CA MET A 249 23.65 -9.89 3.70
C MET A 249 23.31 -9.84 5.20
N PRO A 250 23.60 -8.75 5.92
CA PRO A 250 23.22 -8.61 7.32
C PRO A 250 21.69 -8.49 7.46
N ASN A 251 21.17 -9.11 8.52
CA ASN A 251 19.74 -9.12 8.87
C ASN A 251 18.82 -9.50 7.69
N PRO A 252 19.06 -10.62 6.99
CA PRO A 252 18.32 -10.96 5.76
C PRO A 252 16.82 -11.20 6.00
N LEU A 253 16.47 -11.66 7.21
CA LEU A 253 15.09 -11.82 7.65
C LEU A 253 14.31 -10.51 7.66
N VAL A 254 14.97 -9.39 7.96
CA VAL A 254 14.36 -8.06 7.97
C VAL A 254 13.93 -7.65 6.57
N TRP A 255 14.81 -7.86 5.60
CA TRP A 255 14.56 -7.50 4.21
C TRP A 255 13.52 -8.40 3.57
N GLY A 256 13.54 -9.70 3.86
CA GLY A 256 12.47 -10.61 3.44
C GLY A 256 11.11 -10.30 4.07
N ALA A 257 11.08 -9.93 5.36
CA ALA A 257 9.84 -9.49 6.01
C ALA A 257 9.33 -8.16 5.45
N ALA A 258 10.23 -7.20 5.20
CA ALA A 258 9.89 -5.95 4.54
C ALA A 258 9.32 -6.20 3.13
N ALA A 259 9.94 -7.09 2.35
CA ALA A 259 9.44 -7.50 1.04
C ALA A 259 8.01 -8.07 1.14
N ALA A 260 7.78 -9.04 2.03
CA ALA A 260 6.45 -9.64 2.23
C ALA A 260 5.38 -8.62 2.62
N LEU A 261 5.72 -7.65 3.49
CA LEU A 261 4.78 -6.63 3.95
C LEU A 261 4.51 -5.55 2.90
N LEU A 262 5.55 -5.13 2.17
CA LEU A 262 5.46 -4.07 1.18
C LEU A 262 4.75 -4.56 -0.10
N ASN A 263 4.87 -5.85 -0.44
CA ASN A 263 4.29 -6.43 -1.65
C ASN A 263 2.75 -6.53 -1.65
N PHE A 264 2.07 -6.08 -0.59
CA PHE A 264 0.62 -5.83 -0.64
C PHE A 264 0.25 -4.67 -1.57
N LEU A 265 1.19 -3.76 -1.86
CA LEU A 265 1.01 -2.69 -2.84
C LEU A 265 1.84 -3.02 -4.10
N PRO A 266 1.20 -3.42 -5.22
CA PRO A 266 1.91 -3.71 -6.46
C PRO A 266 2.77 -2.52 -6.91
N TYR A 267 3.93 -2.81 -7.48
CA TYR A 267 4.95 -1.86 -7.94
C TYR A 267 5.61 -1.00 -6.86
N VAL A 268 4.82 -0.38 -5.98
CA VAL A 268 5.33 0.45 -4.88
C VAL A 268 6.12 -0.40 -3.90
N GLY A 269 5.60 -1.57 -3.55
CA GLY A 269 6.24 -2.46 -2.60
C GLY A 269 7.58 -3.00 -3.08
N ALA A 270 7.59 -3.53 -4.29
CA ALA A 270 8.80 -3.99 -4.98
C ALA A 270 9.84 -2.86 -5.08
N LEU A 271 9.44 -1.68 -5.55
CA LEU A 271 10.36 -0.54 -5.70
C LEU A 271 11.00 -0.13 -4.37
N ILE A 272 10.20 0.00 -3.30
CA ILE A 272 10.72 0.35 -1.97
C ILE A 272 11.69 -0.74 -1.48
N THR A 273 11.33 -2.02 -1.63
CA THR A 273 12.17 -3.14 -1.21
C THR A 273 13.50 -3.15 -1.95
N ILE A 274 13.48 -3.01 -3.28
CA ILE A 274 14.68 -2.94 -4.12
C ILE A 274 15.58 -1.78 -3.70
N VAL A 275 15.01 -0.59 -3.49
CA VAL A 275 15.79 0.59 -3.07
C VAL A 275 16.43 0.36 -1.71
N LEU A 276 15.66 -0.13 -0.72
CA LEU A 276 16.16 -0.38 0.63
C LEU A 276 17.28 -1.44 0.63
N VAL A 277 17.06 -2.57 -0.07
CA VAL A 277 18.06 -3.63 -0.19
C VAL A 277 19.31 -3.14 -0.92
N THR A 278 19.16 -2.32 -1.97
CA THR A 278 20.29 -1.73 -2.69
C THR A 278 21.14 -0.85 -1.78
N VAL A 279 20.51 0.07 -1.05
CA VAL A 279 21.20 0.96 -0.11
C VAL A 279 21.94 0.13 0.94
N MET A 280 21.28 -0.86 1.54
CA MET A 280 21.92 -1.67 2.56
C MET A 280 23.05 -2.55 2.00
N ALA A 281 22.89 -3.11 0.80
CA ALA A 281 23.93 -3.94 0.19
C ALA A 281 25.19 -3.12 -0.13
N LEU A 282 25.04 -1.88 -0.60
CA LEU A 282 26.16 -0.97 -0.87
C LEU A 282 26.90 -0.52 0.40
N ILE A 283 26.22 -0.48 1.54
CA ILE A 283 26.82 -0.20 2.85
C ILE A 283 27.53 -1.44 3.41
N SER A 284 26.97 -2.62 3.17
CA SER A 284 27.41 -3.87 3.80
C SER A 284 28.58 -4.54 3.09
N PHE A 285 28.69 -4.39 1.77
CA PHE A 285 29.68 -5.09 0.96
C PHE A 285 30.74 -4.13 0.39
N ASP A 286 32.00 -4.57 0.41
CA ASP A 286 33.13 -3.75 -0.07
C ASP A 286 33.15 -3.55 -1.59
N THR A 287 32.61 -4.52 -2.34
CA THR A 287 32.64 -4.52 -3.81
C THR A 287 31.26 -4.23 -4.38
N ILE A 288 31.14 -3.18 -5.18
CA ILE A 288 29.87 -2.73 -5.80
C ILE A 288 29.23 -3.85 -6.63
N PHE A 289 30.01 -4.60 -7.40
CA PHE A 289 29.50 -5.71 -8.22
C PHE A 289 28.87 -6.81 -7.37
N TYR A 290 29.47 -7.15 -6.23
CA TYR A 290 28.91 -8.14 -5.31
C TYR A 290 27.68 -7.58 -4.59
N ALA A 291 27.71 -6.30 -4.20
CA ALA A 291 26.57 -5.61 -3.60
C ALA A 291 25.32 -5.59 -4.51
N LEU A 292 25.52 -5.46 -5.84
CA LEU A 292 24.42 -5.45 -6.81
C LEU A 292 23.71 -6.80 -6.97
N LEU A 293 24.32 -7.92 -6.53
CA LEU A 293 23.69 -9.24 -6.59
C LEU A 293 22.46 -9.31 -5.69
N ALA A 294 22.46 -8.64 -4.54
CA ALA A 294 21.33 -8.62 -3.61
C ALA A 294 20.06 -8.00 -4.22
N PRO A 295 20.06 -6.75 -4.72
CA PRO A 295 18.88 -6.18 -5.38
C PRO A 295 18.56 -6.86 -6.71
N ALA A 296 19.55 -7.39 -7.44
CA ALA A 296 19.28 -8.18 -8.65
C ALA A 296 18.50 -9.47 -8.33
N PHE A 297 18.82 -10.12 -7.21
CA PHE A 297 18.08 -11.29 -6.74
C PHE A 297 16.63 -10.94 -6.37
N VAL A 298 16.42 -9.82 -5.66
CA VAL A 298 15.05 -9.34 -5.34
C VAL A 298 14.25 -9.08 -6.61
N ILE A 299 14.83 -8.37 -7.58
CA ILE A 299 14.18 -8.13 -8.88
C ILE A 299 13.81 -9.44 -9.58
N LEU A 300 14.71 -10.44 -9.55
CA LEU A 300 14.45 -11.74 -10.16
C LEU A 300 13.28 -12.45 -9.46
N CYS A 301 13.21 -12.39 -8.13
CA CYS A 301 12.07 -12.93 -7.38
C CYS A 301 10.76 -12.25 -7.76
N ASP A 302 10.74 -10.91 -7.84
CA ASP A 302 9.55 -10.14 -8.19
C ASP A 302 9.08 -10.43 -9.64
N ILE A 303 10.02 -10.64 -10.58
CA ILE A 303 9.71 -11.03 -11.97
C ILE A 303 9.12 -12.45 -12.05
N VAL A 304 9.54 -13.36 -11.16
CA VAL A 304 9.02 -14.74 -11.14
C VAL A 304 7.63 -14.80 -10.50
N GLU A 305 7.34 -13.91 -9.56
CA GLU A 305 6.04 -13.79 -8.91
C GLU A 305 4.99 -13.09 -9.80
N GLY A 306 5.38 -12.00 -10.47
CA GLY A 306 4.51 -11.11 -11.26
C GLY A 306 4.10 -11.66 -12.63
#